data_AF-A0A7S0LI15-F1
#
_entry.id   AF-A0A7S0LI15-F1
#
_cell.length_a   1.000
_cell.length_b   1.000
_cell.length_c   1.000
_cell.angle_alpha   90.00
_cell.angle_beta   90.00
_cell.angle_gamma   90.00
#
_symmetry.space_group_name_H-M   'P 1'
#
loop_
_entity.id
_entity.type
_entity.pdbx_description
1 polymer ?
#
loop_
_entity_poly.entity_id
_entity_poly.type
_entity_poly.pdbx_seq_one_letter_code
_entity_poly.pdbx_strand_id
1 'polypeptide(L)'
;GMESWEEAEAALDLVSAPLAVDGGQEHEKGSWDEEPEEEFVPPRSSDDGDRNYDEPVLIVELSEAARQLGADDIDLSSLRDQLQQALYGSFISRSAELFGSGYCRHSTRERCNDERDALEEAKPDAVFTVIPYPFEAEGISIHALWAAVREPSGWEAVDEFKVLIADVSRDVRWKSEMCVELEALAAKEQEASFEQSMTEDDAMPFGDDAEEAVSERSPSVIDLLLDMLLRDLARPAATTLADHVHEVAERRDFLRRMWLMTFGRLPPASGLALKHMPRPDIQPVRSNGPSRMLVPLPRA
;
A
#
# COMPACT_ATOMS: atom_id res chain seq x y z
N GLY A 1 -5.21 -19.61 6.72
CA GLY A 1 -5.36 -19.45 8.17
C GLY A 1 -6.61 -18.63 8.39
N MET A 2 -7.63 -19.24 8.99
CA MET A 2 -8.89 -18.56 9.35
C MET A 2 -8.78 -17.85 10.71
N GLU A 3 -7.68 -18.05 11.45
CA GLU A 3 -7.44 -17.51 12.80
C GLU A 3 -7.03 -16.02 12.80
N SER A 4 -6.74 -15.41 11.65
CA SER A 4 -6.33 -13.99 11.56
C SER A 4 -7.50 -12.99 11.57
N TRP A 5 -8.73 -13.44 11.31
CA TRP A 5 -9.93 -12.57 11.39
C TRP A 5 -10.53 -12.53 12.81
N GLU A 6 -10.41 -13.60 13.60
CA GLU A 6 -10.82 -13.62 15.01
C GLU A 6 -9.93 -12.73 15.89
N GLU A 7 -8.66 -12.50 15.53
CA GLU A 7 -7.77 -11.55 16.22
C GLU A 7 -8.00 -10.08 15.83
N ALA A 8 -8.52 -9.84 14.62
CA ALA A 8 -9.02 -8.54 14.20
C ALA A 8 -10.36 -8.25 14.91
N GLU A 9 -11.29 -9.21 14.97
CA GLU A 9 -12.48 -9.10 15.81
C GLU A 9 -12.10 -8.92 17.28
N ALA A 10 -11.10 -9.62 17.84
CA ALA A 10 -10.70 -9.46 19.25
C ALA A 10 -10.08 -8.08 19.57
N ALA A 11 -9.46 -7.42 18.58
CA ALA A 11 -9.02 -6.03 18.70
C ALA A 11 -10.19 -5.05 18.73
N LEU A 12 -11.28 -5.43 18.07
CA LEU A 12 -12.51 -4.67 17.91
C LEU A 12 -13.55 -5.02 19.00
N ASP A 13 -13.45 -6.19 19.64
CA ASP A 13 -14.29 -6.65 20.75
C ASP A 13 -13.80 -6.12 22.12
N LEU A 14 -12.55 -5.63 22.17
CA LEU A 14 -12.06 -4.80 23.29
C LEU A 14 -12.81 -3.46 23.40
N VAL A 15 -13.52 -3.04 22.35
CA VAL A 15 -14.36 -1.83 22.32
C VAL A 15 -15.79 -2.10 22.85
N SER A 16 -16.21 -3.37 22.90
CA SER A 16 -17.56 -3.79 23.33
C SER A 16 -17.73 -3.89 24.85
N ALA A 17 -16.72 -3.55 25.66
CA ALA A 17 -16.86 -3.56 27.12
C ALA A 17 -17.80 -2.43 27.57
N PRO A 18 -18.91 -2.74 28.30
CA PRO A 18 -19.86 -1.72 28.72
C PRO A 18 -19.20 -0.75 29.71
N LEU A 19 -19.03 0.49 29.27
CA LEU A 19 -18.69 1.60 30.16
C LEU A 19 -19.79 1.72 31.21
N ALA A 20 -19.42 1.50 32.47
CA ALA A 20 -20.29 1.80 33.60
C ALA A 20 -20.49 3.32 33.66
N VAL A 21 -21.57 3.80 33.05
CA VAL A 21 -22.01 5.19 33.13
C VAL A 21 -22.53 5.42 34.56
N ASP A 22 -21.67 6.01 35.39
CA ASP A 22 -22.08 6.55 36.69
C ASP A 22 -22.90 7.82 36.46
N GLY A 23 -24.10 7.82 37.02
CA GLY A 23 -25.12 8.80 36.73
C GLY A 23 -24.94 10.10 37.51
N GLY A 24 -25.15 11.21 36.81
CA GLY A 24 -25.80 12.39 37.36
C GLY A 24 -24.90 13.58 37.64
N GLN A 25 -25.02 14.59 36.78
CA GLN A 25 -25.03 15.98 37.23
C GLN A 25 -25.72 16.87 36.18
N GLU A 26 -26.88 17.41 36.55
CA GLU A 26 -27.58 18.46 35.81
C GLU A 26 -26.74 19.75 35.88
N HIS A 27 -26.14 20.15 34.75
CA HIS A 27 -25.41 21.41 34.63
C HIS A 27 -26.23 22.48 33.91
N GLU A 28 -26.19 23.66 34.52
CA GLU A 28 -26.83 24.91 34.13
C GLU A 28 -26.54 25.32 32.69
N LYS A 29 -27.54 25.99 32.07
CA LYS A 29 -27.44 26.61 30.75
C LYS A 29 -26.38 27.71 30.74
N GLY A 30 -25.16 27.34 30.38
CA GLY A 30 -24.08 28.25 30.01
C GLY A 30 -24.32 28.86 28.63
N SER A 31 -24.04 30.16 28.55
CA SER A 31 -24.03 30.96 27.33
C SER A 31 -23.00 30.39 26.34
N TRP A 32 -23.43 30.10 25.11
CA TRP A 32 -22.54 29.72 24.01
C TRP A 32 -21.88 31.00 23.47
N ASP A 33 -20.78 31.42 24.09
CA ASP A 33 -19.82 32.25 23.40
C ASP A 33 -19.15 31.36 22.35
N GLU A 34 -19.20 31.78 21.08
CA GLU A 34 -18.55 31.11 19.95
C GLU A 34 -17.04 31.02 20.25
N GLU A 35 -16.57 29.85 20.70
CA GLU A 35 -15.15 29.56 20.80
C GLU A 35 -14.57 29.61 19.38
N PRO A 36 -13.52 30.42 19.15
CA PRO A 36 -12.87 30.47 17.85
C PRO A 36 -12.32 29.08 17.53
N GLU A 37 -12.65 28.56 16.35
CA GLU A 37 -12.11 27.28 15.85
C GLU A 37 -10.58 27.28 16.03
N GLU A 38 -10.07 26.42 16.91
CA GLU A 38 -8.63 26.28 17.12
C GLU A 38 -7.98 25.81 15.81
N GLU A 39 -7.27 26.73 15.15
CA GLU A 39 -6.49 26.46 13.95
C GLU A 39 -5.52 25.30 14.24
N PHE A 40 -5.67 24.18 13.53
CA PHE A 40 -4.87 22.98 13.73
C PHE A 40 -3.39 23.31 13.54
N VAL A 41 -2.62 23.33 14.64
CA VAL A 41 -1.17 23.47 14.60
C VAL A 41 -0.55 22.08 14.56
N PRO A 42 0.04 21.63 13.43
CA PRO A 42 0.74 20.36 13.41
C PRO A 42 1.89 20.38 14.42
N PRO A 43 2.17 19.26 15.12
CA PRO A 43 3.26 19.20 16.09
C PRO A 43 4.57 19.72 15.45
N ARG A 44 5.33 20.55 16.15
CA ARG A 44 6.62 20.99 15.62
C ARG A 44 7.63 19.86 15.81
N SER A 45 8.33 19.48 14.75
CA SER A 45 9.50 18.60 14.88
C SER A 45 10.52 19.28 15.79
N SER A 46 11.13 18.50 16.68
CA SER A 46 12.27 18.96 17.48
C SER A 46 13.41 19.32 16.54
N ASP A 47 13.81 20.58 16.61
CA ASP A 47 14.81 21.29 15.80
C ASP A 47 16.23 20.72 15.98
N ASP A 48 16.47 19.50 15.52
CA ASP A 48 17.81 18.97 15.27
C ASP A 48 18.06 19.04 13.76
N GLY A 49 19.13 19.73 13.36
CA GLY A 49 19.53 19.98 11.96
C GLY A 49 19.97 18.75 11.18
N ASP A 50 19.38 17.59 11.48
CA ASP A 50 19.48 16.36 10.74
C ASP A 50 18.40 16.38 9.66
N ARG A 51 18.79 16.05 8.43
CA ARG A 51 17.98 16.01 7.19
C ARG A 51 16.47 15.98 7.50
N ASN A 52 15.77 17.07 7.16
CA ASN A 52 14.32 17.24 7.32
C ASN A 52 13.57 16.24 6.43
N TYR A 53 13.61 14.96 6.78
CA TYR A 53 12.83 13.92 6.13
C TYR A 53 11.40 14.11 6.56
N ASP A 54 10.56 14.45 5.60
CA ASP A 54 9.12 14.56 5.77
C ASP A 54 8.57 13.24 6.34
N GLU A 55 8.16 13.29 7.62
CA GLU A 55 7.79 12.12 8.42
C GLU A 55 6.54 11.43 7.85
N PRO A 56 6.48 10.09 7.88
CA PRO A 56 5.30 9.39 7.43
C PRO A 56 4.15 9.61 8.41
N VAL A 57 2.94 9.76 7.88
CA VAL A 57 1.69 9.79 8.64
C VAL A 57 0.67 8.84 8.03
N LEU A 58 -0.28 8.37 8.83
CA LEU A 58 -1.44 7.60 8.37
C LEU A 58 -2.63 8.55 8.24
N ILE A 59 -3.30 8.52 7.09
CA ILE A 59 -4.64 9.08 6.95
C ILE A 59 -5.62 7.91 7.01
N VAL A 60 -6.60 7.99 7.90
CA VAL A 60 -7.59 6.93 8.15
C VAL A 60 -9.01 7.48 8.01
N GLU A 61 -9.87 6.77 7.28
CA GLU A 61 -11.30 7.05 7.14
C GLU A 61 -12.07 6.49 8.34
N LEU A 62 -12.33 7.33 9.36
CA LEU A 62 -12.99 6.92 10.60
C LEU A 62 -14.43 6.49 10.39
N SER A 63 -15.17 7.13 9.47
CA SER A 63 -16.57 6.79 9.20
C SER A 63 -16.74 5.36 8.67
N GLU A 64 -15.82 4.90 7.82
CA GLU A 64 -15.85 3.51 7.34
C GLU A 64 -15.40 2.53 8.41
N ALA A 65 -14.37 2.89 9.19
CA ALA A 65 -13.94 2.09 10.33
C ALA A 65 -15.09 1.89 11.33
N ALA A 66 -15.82 2.96 11.67
CA ALA A 66 -17.01 2.90 12.54
C ALA A 66 -18.11 1.98 11.97
N ARG A 67 -18.39 2.10 10.66
CA ARG A 67 -19.40 1.30 9.99
C ARG A 67 -19.07 -0.18 9.97
N GLN A 68 -17.79 -0.53 9.80
CA GLN A 68 -17.35 -1.92 9.89
C GLN A 68 -17.53 -2.51 11.28
N LEU A 69 -17.46 -1.67 12.31
CA LEU A 69 -17.73 -2.06 13.70
C LEU A 69 -19.22 -2.15 14.02
N GLY A 70 -20.10 -1.85 13.06
CA GLY A 70 -21.54 -1.77 13.29
C GLY A 70 -21.90 -0.66 14.28
N ALA A 71 -21.06 0.36 14.37
CA ALA A 71 -21.06 1.33 15.45
C ALA A 71 -21.34 2.75 14.92
N ASP A 72 -22.43 2.87 14.16
CA ASP A 72 -22.81 4.11 13.47
C ASP A 72 -23.10 5.29 14.42
N ASP A 73 -23.40 5.00 15.70
CA ASP A 73 -23.67 6.00 16.74
C ASP A 73 -22.44 6.29 17.64
N ILE A 74 -21.26 5.70 17.36
CA ILE A 74 -20.05 5.97 18.15
C ILE A 74 -19.56 7.39 17.88
N ASP A 75 -19.23 8.09 18.96
CA ASP A 75 -18.48 9.34 18.91
C ASP A 75 -17.10 9.10 18.25
N LEU A 76 -16.89 9.74 17.09
CA LEU A 76 -15.69 9.59 16.27
C LEU A 76 -14.41 10.01 17.00
N SER A 77 -14.50 10.92 17.98
CA SER A 77 -13.34 11.31 18.78
C SER A 77 -12.89 10.16 19.69
N SER A 78 -13.83 9.52 20.37
CA SER A 78 -13.59 8.30 21.15
C SER A 78 -13.04 7.16 20.29
N LEU A 79 -13.58 6.97 19.07
CA LEU A 79 -13.08 5.95 18.13
C LEU A 79 -11.63 6.23 17.71
N ARG A 80 -11.29 7.50 17.43
CA ARG A 80 -9.93 7.90 17.10
C ARG A 80 -8.95 7.54 18.21
N ASP A 81 -9.29 7.86 19.46
CA ASP A 81 -8.43 7.58 20.61
C ASP A 81 -8.22 6.08 20.81
N GLN A 82 -9.28 5.28 20.66
CA GLN A 82 -9.20 3.83 20.72
C GLN A 82 -8.33 3.25 19.60
N LEU A 83 -8.53 3.72 18.37
CA LEU A 83 -7.73 3.31 17.22
C LEU A 83 -6.25 3.65 17.43
N GLN A 84 -5.97 4.87 17.89
CA GLN A 84 -4.61 5.32 18.19
C GLN A 84 -3.97 4.47 19.29
N GLN A 85 -4.70 4.17 20.37
CA GLN A 85 -4.23 3.30 21.45
C GLN A 85 -3.97 1.86 20.97
N ALA A 86 -4.84 1.30 20.13
CA ALA A 86 -4.65 -0.01 19.54
C ALA A 86 -3.43 -0.07 18.62
N LEU A 87 -3.21 0.98 17.81
CA LEU A 87 -2.04 1.11 16.95
C LEU A 87 -0.73 1.17 17.75
N TYR A 88 -0.68 1.91 18.86
CA TYR A 88 0.55 2.01 19.66
C TYR A 88 1.02 0.68 20.27
N GLY A 89 0.13 -0.29 20.47
CA GLY A 89 0.51 -1.60 21.02
C GLY A 89 1.33 -2.45 20.05
N SER A 90 0.95 -2.45 18.76
CA SER A 90 1.56 -3.28 17.71
C SER A 90 1.46 -2.59 16.35
N PHE A 91 2.15 -1.46 16.20
CA PHE A 91 1.89 -0.53 15.10
C PHE A 91 2.09 -1.14 13.70
N ILE A 92 3.16 -1.90 13.46
CA ILE A 92 3.43 -2.46 12.13
C ILE A 92 2.33 -3.46 11.76
N SER A 93 2.04 -4.39 12.66
CA SER A 93 1.01 -5.42 12.43
C SER A 93 -0.39 -4.80 12.24
N ARG A 94 -0.79 -3.86 13.12
CA ARG A 94 -2.11 -3.21 13.05
C ARG A 94 -2.25 -2.28 11.86
N SER A 95 -1.19 -1.55 11.50
CA SER A 95 -1.22 -0.71 10.30
C SER A 95 -1.37 -1.56 9.04
N ALA A 96 -0.71 -2.72 8.95
CA ALA A 96 -0.89 -3.65 7.83
C ALA A 96 -2.33 -4.17 7.71
N GLU A 97 -3.00 -4.45 8.84
CA GLU A 97 -4.42 -4.80 8.86
C GLU A 97 -5.30 -3.66 8.33
N LEU A 98 -5.03 -2.42 8.77
CA LEU A 98 -5.73 -1.23 8.27
C LEU A 98 -5.51 -1.02 6.77
N PHE A 99 -4.31 -1.30 6.25
CA PHE A 99 -4.06 -1.22 4.81
C PHE A 99 -4.86 -2.27 4.05
N GLY A 100 -4.96 -3.47 4.61
CA GLY A 100 -5.77 -4.56 4.06
C GLY A 100 -7.27 -4.27 4.00
N SER A 101 -7.78 -3.42 4.90
CA SER A 101 -9.19 -3.01 4.89
C SER A 101 -9.51 -1.93 3.86
N GLY A 102 -8.50 -1.20 3.37
CA GLY A 102 -8.63 -0.18 2.34
C GLY A 102 -9.08 1.20 2.84
N TYR A 103 -9.16 1.41 4.15
CA TYR A 103 -9.56 2.68 4.76
C TYR A 103 -8.40 3.53 5.27
N CYS A 104 -7.17 3.07 5.08
CA CYS A 104 -6.00 3.87 5.39
C CYS A 104 -5.08 4.04 4.18
N ARG A 105 -4.33 5.13 4.21
CA ARG A 105 -3.27 5.43 3.26
C ARG A 105 -2.09 6.06 3.97
N HIS A 106 -0.92 5.87 3.38
CA HIS A 106 0.24 6.65 3.75
C HIS A 106 0.14 8.05 3.19
N SER A 107 0.59 9.01 3.97
CA SER A 107 0.92 10.34 3.51
C SER A 107 2.19 10.78 4.21
N THR A 108 2.61 12.01 3.93
CA THR A 108 3.70 12.66 4.64
C THR A 108 3.18 13.87 5.38
N ARG A 109 3.92 14.33 6.39
CA ARG A 109 3.52 15.45 7.23
C ARG A 109 3.27 16.73 6.44
N GLU A 110 4.04 16.98 5.39
CA GLU A 110 3.85 18.15 4.53
C GLU A 110 2.61 18.05 3.64
N ARG A 111 2.22 16.84 3.22
CA ARG A 111 1.15 16.62 2.24
C ARG A 111 -0.18 16.18 2.84
N CYS A 112 -0.21 15.79 4.11
CA CYS A 112 -1.37 15.13 4.69
C CYS A 112 -2.61 16.00 4.75
N ASN A 113 -2.47 17.32 4.92
CA ASN A 113 -3.61 18.24 4.91
C ASN A 113 -4.24 18.31 3.51
N ASP A 114 -3.44 18.59 2.47
CA ASP A 114 -3.93 18.67 1.09
C ASP A 114 -4.57 17.34 0.64
N GLU A 115 -3.98 16.21 1.02
CA GLU A 115 -4.52 14.89 0.69
C GLU A 115 -5.79 14.56 1.46
N ARG A 116 -5.88 14.96 2.73
CA ARG A 116 -7.11 14.80 3.53
C ARG A 116 -8.22 15.67 2.96
N ASP A 117 -7.94 16.93 2.66
CA ASP A 117 -8.93 17.86 2.12
C ASP A 117 -9.45 17.39 0.75
N ALA A 118 -8.56 16.88 -0.11
CA ALA A 118 -8.95 16.26 -1.38
C ALA A 118 -9.83 14.99 -1.20
N LEU A 119 -9.63 14.25 -0.09
CA LEU A 119 -10.45 13.09 0.23
C LEU A 119 -11.82 13.45 0.78
N GLU A 120 -11.89 14.45 1.63
CA GLU A 120 -13.13 15.01 2.16
C GLU A 120 -13.96 15.64 1.03
N GLU A 121 -13.33 16.33 0.08
CA GLU A 121 -13.99 16.84 -1.12
C GLU A 121 -14.57 15.69 -1.98
N ALA A 122 -13.81 14.60 -2.13
CA ALA A 122 -14.26 13.43 -2.88
C ALA A 122 -15.36 12.62 -2.16
N LYS A 123 -15.40 12.68 -0.82
CA LYS A 123 -16.37 11.97 0.03
C LYS A 123 -16.85 12.89 1.17
N PRO A 124 -17.86 13.76 0.92
CA PRO A 124 -18.30 14.76 1.90
C PRO A 124 -18.85 14.17 3.22
N ASP A 125 -19.34 12.93 3.20
CA ASP A 125 -19.87 12.25 4.38
C ASP A 125 -18.80 11.46 5.16
N ALA A 126 -17.57 11.37 4.63
CA ALA A 126 -16.48 10.65 5.25
C ALA A 126 -15.65 11.57 6.15
N VAL A 127 -15.39 11.11 7.37
CA VAL A 127 -14.53 11.80 8.33
C VAL A 127 -13.17 11.14 8.32
N PHE A 128 -12.13 11.93 8.04
CA PHE A 128 -10.75 11.46 8.01
C PHE A 128 -9.98 11.96 9.24
N THR A 129 -9.05 11.15 9.71
CA THR A 129 -8.11 11.53 10.77
C THR A 129 -6.68 11.26 10.33
N VAL A 130 -5.76 12.08 10.84
CA VAL A 130 -4.32 11.92 10.63
C VAL A 130 -3.70 11.38 11.92
N ILE A 131 -3.04 10.22 11.81
CA ILE A 131 -2.35 9.55 12.91
C ILE A 131 -0.84 9.59 12.62
N PRO A 132 -0.03 10.25 13.45
CA PRO A 132 1.41 10.24 13.27
C PRO A 132 1.97 8.84 13.55
N TYR A 133 3.02 8.46 12.81
CA TYR A 133 3.76 7.25 13.15
C TYR A 133 4.46 7.43 14.51
N PRO A 134 4.61 6.36 15.31
CA PRO A 134 5.50 6.37 16.45
C PRO A 134 6.96 6.49 15.97
N PHE A 135 7.83 7.01 16.83
CA PHE A 135 9.27 7.05 16.54
C PHE A 135 9.86 5.65 16.32
N GLU A 136 9.44 4.69 17.15
CA GLU A 136 9.80 3.28 17.11
C GLU A 136 8.55 2.40 17.21
N ALA A 137 8.52 1.32 16.43
CA ALA A 137 7.50 0.28 16.51
C ALA A 137 8.17 -1.09 16.52
N GLU A 138 7.78 -1.94 17.47
CA GLU A 138 8.29 -3.32 17.57
C GLU A 138 9.84 -3.38 17.65
N GLY A 139 10.47 -2.36 18.24
CA GLY A 139 11.94 -2.23 18.35
C GLY A 139 12.64 -1.76 17.07
N ILE A 140 11.89 -1.32 16.06
CA ILE A 140 12.40 -0.83 14.78
C ILE A 140 12.11 0.66 14.67
N SER A 141 13.13 1.45 14.32
CA SER A 141 12.96 2.89 14.05
C SER A 141 12.15 3.10 12.78
N ILE A 142 10.99 3.77 12.89
CA ILE A 142 10.16 4.11 11.73
C ILE A 142 10.92 5.07 10.81
N HIS A 143 11.68 6.01 11.38
CA HIS A 143 12.51 6.92 10.61
C HIS A 143 13.51 6.15 9.72
N ALA A 144 14.16 5.11 10.24
CA ALA A 144 15.07 4.28 9.44
C ALA A 144 14.34 3.52 8.30
N LEU A 145 13.15 2.98 8.58
CA LEU A 145 12.33 2.32 7.55
C LEU A 145 11.92 3.30 6.45
N TRP A 146 11.48 4.50 6.84
CA TRP A 146 11.05 5.52 5.89
C TRP A 146 12.22 6.13 5.11
N ALA A 147 13.38 6.27 5.74
CA ALA A 147 14.61 6.68 5.05
C ALA A 147 14.96 5.69 3.93
N ALA A 148 14.85 4.39 4.14
CA ALA A 148 15.08 3.40 3.07
C ALA A 148 14.14 3.58 1.86
N VAL A 149 12.91 4.05 2.09
CA VAL A 149 11.93 4.34 1.03
C VAL A 149 12.23 5.66 0.32
N ARG A 150 12.68 6.69 1.03
CA ARG A 150 12.82 8.06 0.51
C ARG A 150 14.23 8.41 0.03
N GLU A 151 15.26 7.74 0.54
CA GLU A 151 16.63 8.01 0.16
C GLU A 151 16.85 7.63 -1.32
N PRO A 152 17.43 8.54 -2.13
CA PRO A 152 17.80 8.24 -3.50
C PRO A 152 18.79 7.09 -3.55
N SER A 153 18.58 6.19 -4.50
CA SER A 153 19.48 5.08 -4.79
C SER A 153 20.59 5.50 -5.75
N GLY A 154 21.45 4.56 -6.13
CA GLY A 154 22.45 4.77 -7.18
C GLY A 154 21.89 4.77 -8.60
N TRP A 155 20.58 4.48 -8.79
CA TRP A 155 19.98 4.25 -10.10
C TRP A 155 18.63 4.97 -10.22
N GLU A 156 18.51 5.89 -11.18
CA GLU A 156 17.27 6.63 -11.44
C GLU A 156 16.06 5.71 -11.69
N ALA A 157 16.27 4.59 -12.39
CA ALA A 157 15.22 3.59 -12.57
C ALA A 157 14.67 3.10 -11.23
N VAL A 158 15.53 2.80 -10.25
CA VAL A 158 15.10 2.32 -8.92
C VAL A 158 14.37 3.42 -8.15
N ASP A 159 14.78 4.67 -8.29
CA ASP A 159 14.12 5.80 -7.63
C ASP A 159 12.67 5.97 -8.10
N GLU A 160 12.40 5.79 -9.39
CA GLU A 160 11.04 5.82 -9.94
C GLU A 160 10.16 4.67 -9.39
N PHE A 161 10.74 3.50 -9.15
CA PHE A 161 10.04 2.43 -8.45
C PHE A 161 9.81 2.79 -6.97
N LYS A 162 10.77 3.43 -6.29
CA LYS A 162 10.59 3.86 -4.89
C LYS A 162 9.45 4.86 -4.75
N VAL A 163 9.29 5.79 -5.69
CA VAL A 163 8.12 6.69 -5.75
C VAL A 163 6.83 5.87 -5.82
N LEU A 164 6.77 4.86 -6.71
CA LEU A 164 5.60 3.99 -6.79
C LEU A 164 5.37 3.18 -5.49
N ILE A 165 6.42 2.62 -4.88
CA ILE A 165 6.34 1.87 -3.62
C ILE A 165 5.83 2.77 -2.49
N ALA A 166 6.24 4.05 -2.46
CA ALA A 166 5.77 5.02 -1.47
C ALA A 166 4.26 5.27 -1.57
N ASP A 167 3.68 5.20 -2.76
CA ASP A 167 2.24 5.44 -3.02
C ASP A 167 1.36 4.20 -2.76
N VAL A 168 1.93 3.00 -2.64
CA VAL A 168 1.18 1.75 -2.47
C VAL A 168 0.53 1.65 -1.08
N SER A 169 -0.66 1.06 -1.00
CA SER A 169 -1.40 0.80 0.25
C SER A 169 -0.86 -0.42 1.01
N ARG A 170 0.40 -0.35 1.46
CA ARG A 170 1.08 -1.37 2.27
C ARG A 170 1.81 -0.69 3.43
N ASP A 171 2.09 -1.42 4.50
CA ASP A 171 2.78 -0.87 5.66
C ASP A 171 4.23 -0.45 5.36
N VAL A 172 4.78 0.42 6.22
CA VAL A 172 6.10 1.02 6.03
C VAL A 172 7.23 -0.01 6.05
N ARG A 173 7.09 -1.10 6.80
CA ARG A 173 8.11 -2.14 6.85
C ARG A 173 8.17 -2.86 5.52
N TRP A 174 7.02 -3.30 4.99
CA TRP A 174 6.95 -3.90 3.66
C TRP A 174 7.57 -2.98 2.60
N LYS A 175 7.24 -1.68 2.62
CA LYS A 175 7.80 -0.71 1.68
C LYS A 175 9.33 -0.63 1.75
N SER A 176 9.87 -0.56 2.96
CA SER A 176 11.33 -0.51 3.18
C SER A 176 12.03 -1.78 2.69
N GLU A 177 11.47 -2.96 3.00
CA GLU A 177 12.00 -4.25 2.59
C GLU A 177 11.99 -4.37 1.06
N MET A 178 10.92 -3.93 0.40
CA MET A 178 10.84 -3.89 -1.07
C MET A 178 11.87 -2.95 -1.70
N CYS A 179 12.11 -1.78 -1.10
CA CYS A 179 13.13 -0.84 -1.59
C CYS A 179 14.54 -1.45 -1.50
N VAL A 180 14.86 -2.10 -0.38
CA VAL A 180 16.15 -2.77 -0.17
C VAL A 180 16.35 -3.93 -1.16
N GLU A 181 15.34 -4.77 -1.35
CA GLU A 181 15.42 -5.88 -2.31
C GLU A 181 15.55 -5.38 -3.76
N LEU A 182 14.88 -4.28 -4.09
CA LEU A 182 14.96 -3.69 -5.42
C LEU A 182 16.36 -3.13 -5.71
N GLU A 183 16.98 -2.45 -4.75
CA GLU A 183 18.37 -1.99 -4.86
C GLU A 183 19.35 -3.16 -4.96
N ALA A 184 19.15 -4.21 -4.18
CA ALA A 184 19.97 -5.42 -4.26
C ALA A 184 19.84 -6.10 -5.63
N LEU A 185 18.64 -6.07 -6.24
CA LEU A 185 18.41 -6.56 -7.60
C LEU A 185 19.13 -5.70 -8.64
N ALA A 186 19.03 -4.38 -8.52
CA ALA A 186 19.72 -3.43 -9.40
C ALA A 186 21.24 -3.59 -9.35
N ALA A 187 21.82 -3.75 -8.15
CA ALA A 187 23.25 -3.99 -7.96
C ALA A 187 23.72 -5.27 -8.70
N LYS A 188 22.96 -6.37 -8.56
CA LYS A 188 23.25 -7.64 -9.26
C LYS A 188 23.18 -7.50 -10.77
N GLU A 189 22.18 -6.79 -11.28
CA GLU A 189 22.04 -6.57 -12.73
C GLU A 189 23.17 -5.68 -13.27
N GLN A 190 23.59 -4.65 -12.53
CA GLN A 190 24.73 -3.83 -12.93
C GLN A 190 26.04 -4.65 -13.01
N GLU A 191 26.29 -5.50 -12.00
CA GLU A 191 27.46 -6.39 -12.00
C GLU A 191 27.44 -7.35 -13.20
N ALA A 192 26.29 -7.97 -13.46
CA ALA A 192 26.17 -8.92 -14.55
C ALA A 192 26.24 -8.27 -15.95
N SER A 193 25.74 -7.03 -16.11
CA SER A 193 25.91 -6.27 -17.35
C SER A 193 27.36 -5.86 -17.58
N PHE A 194 28.11 -5.57 -16.51
CA PHE A 194 29.54 -5.35 -16.60
C PHE A 194 30.31 -6.61 -17.02
N GLU A 195 30.00 -7.77 -16.45
CA GLU A 195 30.60 -9.05 -16.84
C GLU A 195 30.34 -9.40 -18.32
N GLN A 196 29.10 -9.19 -18.80
CA GLN A 196 28.76 -9.43 -20.20
C GLN A 196 29.61 -8.58 -21.15
N SER A 197 29.78 -7.28 -20.83
CA SER A 197 30.60 -6.37 -21.64
C SER A 197 32.07 -6.79 -21.73
N MET A 198 32.62 -7.47 -20.71
CA MET A 198 33.98 -8.00 -20.75
C MET A 198 34.11 -9.26 -21.61
N THR A 199 33.06 -10.07 -21.70
CA THR A 199 33.09 -11.32 -22.46
C THR A 199 32.83 -11.13 -23.95
N GLU A 200 32.09 -10.08 -24.34
CA GLU A 200 31.74 -9.82 -25.73
C GLU A 200 32.95 -9.39 -26.58
N ASP A 201 33.95 -8.73 -25.98
CA ASP A 201 35.15 -8.28 -26.69
C ASP A 201 36.11 -9.43 -27.10
N ASP A 202 35.99 -10.62 -26.49
CA ASP A 202 36.84 -11.80 -26.80
C ASP A 202 36.16 -12.84 -27.73
N ALA A 203 34.86 -12.69 -28.02
CA ALA A 203 34.10 -13.63 -28.83
C ALA A 203 34.19 -13.30 -30.34
N MET A 204 35.17 -13.90 -31.02
CA MET A 204 35.28 -13.85 -32.49
C MET A 204 34.00 -14.42 -33.16
N PRO A 205 33.40 -13.72 -34.14
CA PRO A 205 32.11 -14.09 -34.70
C PRO A 205 32.29 -15.24 -35.71
N PHE A 206 31.98 -16.46 -35.28
CA PHE A 206 31.90 -17.62 -36.17
C PHE A 206 30.50 -18.24 -36.11
N GLY A 207 29.77 -18.13 -37.22
CA GLY A 207 28.78 -19.12 -37.64
C GLY A 207 27.33 -18.74 -37.41
N ASP A 208 26.73 -18.18 -38.47
CA ASP A 208 25.31 -18.26 -38.79
C ASP A 208 24.75 -19.67 -38.53
N ASP A 209 23.65 -19.72 -37.77
CA ASP A 209 22.47 -20.57 -37.96
C ASP A 209 21.67 -20.58 -36.63
N ALA A 210 21.23 -19.40 -36.18
CA ALA A 210 20.37 -19.26 -35.01
C ALA A 210 18.91 -19.39 -35.44
N GLU A 211 18.40 -20.63 -35.43
CA GLU A 211 16.97 -20.90 -35.42
C GLU A 211 16.31 -20.06 -34.31
N GLU A 212 15.38 -19.21 -34.72
CA GLU A 212 14.58 -18.31 -33.90
C GLU A 212 13.61 -19.15 -33.05
N ALA A 213 14.15 -19.81 -32.02
CA ALA A 213 13.37 -20.47 -31.00
C ALA A 213 12.57 -19.38 -30.28
N VAL A 214 11.28 -19.31 -30.58
CA VAL A 214 10.28 -18.55 -29.82
C VAL A 214 10.20 -19.15 -28.42
N SER A 215 11.19 -18.82 -27.59
CA SER A 215 11.24 -19.22 -26.20
C SER A 215 10.06 -18.53 -25.53
N GLU A 216 9.12 -19.33 -25.01
CA GLU A 216 8.03 -18.87 -24.17
C GLU A 216 8.64 -17.95 -23.10
N ARG A 217 8.47 -16.64 -23.26
CA ARG A 217 9.13 -15.64 -22.40
C ARG A 217 8.55 -15.79 -20.99
N SER A 218 9.26 -16.51 -20.14
CA SER A 218 9.04 -16.50 -18.70
C SER A 218 8.97 -15.03 -18.24
N PRO A 219 7.96 -14.66 -17.43
CA PRO A 219 7.84 -13.28 -16.98
C PRO A 219 9.07 -12.90 -16.16
N SER A 220 9.55 -11.66 -16.31
CA SER A 220 10.74 -11.18 -15.58
C SER A 220 10.39 -10.84 -14.13
N VAL A 221 11.37 -10.83 -13.22
CA VAL A 221 11.13 -10.38 -11.82
C VAL A 221 10.52 -8.99 -11.79
N ILE A 222 10.98 -8.09 -12.67
CA ILE A 222 10.45 -6.74 -12.78
C ILE A 222 8.99 -6.72 -13.21
N ASP A 223 8.59 -7.56 -14.17
CA ASP A 223 7.18 -7.69 -14.53
C ASP A 223 6.35 -8.16 -13.32
N LEU A 224 6.88 -9.11 -12.52
CA LEU A 224 6.20 -9.60 -11.33
C LEU A 224 6.04 -8.51 -10.25
N LEU A 225 7.11 -7.74 -10.01
CA LEU A 225 7.10 -6.64 -9.05
C LEU A 225 6.15 -5.53 -9.49
N LEU A 226 6.14 -5.17 -10.77
CA LEU A 226 5.21 -4.18 -11.32
C LEU A 226 3.76 -4.64 -11.20
N ASP A 227 3.47 -5.90 -11.55
CA ASP A 227 2.13 -6.45 -11.41
C ASP A 227 1.65 -6.45 -9.95
N MET A 228 2.55 -6.72 -9.00
CA MET A 228 2.27 -6.64 -7.57
C MET A 228 2.03 -5.21 -7.10
N LEU A 229 2.93 -4.27 -7.43
CA LEU A 229 2.87 -2.87 -6.99
C LEU A 229 1.66 -2.15 -7.57
N LEU A 230 1.41 -2.30 -8.86
CA LEU A 230 0.34 -1.59 -9.56
C LEU A 230 -1.05 -2.12 -9.20
N ARG A 231 -1.15 -3.37 -8.73
CA ARG A 231 -2.40 -3.92 -8.20
C ARG A 231 -2.84 -3.23 -6.91
N ASP A 232 -1.88 -2.82 -6.09
CA ASP A 232 -2.12 -2.21 -4.79
C ASP A 232 -2.11 -0.67 -4.86
N LEU A 233 -2.04 -0.09 -6.06
CA LEU A 233 -2.11 1.35 -6.26
C LEU A 233 -3.55 1.83 -6.11
N ALA A 234 -3.77 2.80 -5.22
CA ALA A 234 -5.09 3.36 -5.00
C ALA A 234 -5.57 4.10 -6.27
N ARG A 235 -6.80 3.81 -6.72
CA ARG A 235 -7.43 4.58 -7.80
C ARG A 235 -7.83 5.96 -7.27
N PRO A 236 -7.40 7.07 -7.91
CA PRO A 236 -7.87 8.40 -7.55
C PRO A 236 -9.39 8.53 -7.73
N ALA A 237 -10.07 9.23 -6.82
CA ALA A 237 -11.54 9.35 -6.84
C ALA A 237 -12.07 10.05 -8.11
N ALA A 238 -11.29 10.98 -8.69
CA ALA A 238 -11.65 11.75 -9.88
C ALA A 238 -11.46 11.00 -11.21
N THR A 239 -10.79 9.84 -11.20
CA THR A 239 -10.36 9.14 -12.42
C THR A 239 -11.32 8.00 -12.77
N THR A 240 -11.70 7.89 -14.06
CA THR A 240 -12.53 6.77 -14.51
C THR A 240 -11.74 5.44 -14.45
N LEU A 241 -12.44 4.31 -14.37
CA LEU A 241 -11.77 3.00 -14.36
C LEU A 241 -10.92 2.78 -15.62
N ALA A 242 -11.40 3.21 -16.79
CA ALA A 242 -10.69 3.05 -18.05
C ALA A 242 -9.40 3.87 -18.08
N ASP A 243 -9.47 5.13 -17.63
CA ASP A 243 -8.31 6.02 -17.55
C ASP A 243 -7.28 5.49 -16.56
N HIS A 244 -7.72 5.00 -15.40
CA HIS A 244 -6.83 4.41 -14.40
C HIS A 244 -6.12 3.15 -14.92
N VAL A 245 -6.83 2.25 -15.62
CA VAL A 245 -6.21 1.07 -16.24
C VAL A 245 -5.20 1.47 -17.31
N HIS A 246 -5.49 2.51 -18.09
CA HIS A 246 -4.58 3.04 -19.08
C HIS A 246 -3.31 3.62 -18.43
N GLU A 247 -3.47 4.46 -17.41
CA GLU A 247 -2.38 5.05 -16.63
C GLU A 247 -1.48 3.97 -16.01
N VAL A 248 -2.09 2.93 -15.41
CA VAL A 248 -1.36 1.78 -14.86
C VAL A 248 -0.55 1.05 -15.93
N ALA A 249 -1.11 0.83 -17.12
CA ALA A 249 -0.41 0.20 -18.23
C ALA A 249 0.75 1.07 -18.74
N GLU A 250 0.54 2.37 -18.90
CA GLU A 250 1.59 3.31 -19.31
C GLU A 250 2.73 3.38 -18.29
N ARG A 251 2.39 3.43 -16.99
CA ARG A 251 3.38 3.47 -15.91
C ARG A 251 4.19 2.18 -15.84
N ARG A 252 3.56 1.02 -16.07
CA ARG A 252 4.25 -0.27 -16.22
C ARG A 252 5.27 -0.23 -17.35
N ASP A 253 4.84 0.19 -18.54
CA ASP A 253 5.70 0.20 -19.74
C ASP A 253 6.82 1.24 -19.62
N PHE A 254 6.57 2.36 -18.94
CA PHE A 254 7.58 3.36 -18.62
C PHE A 254 8.66 2.78 -17.69
N LEU A 255 8.28 2.23 -16.53
CA LEU A 255 9.23 1.67 -15.56
C LEU A 255 10.03 0.50 -16.14
N ARG A 256 9.38 -0.35 -16.95
CA ARG A 256 10.07 -1.44 -17.66
C ARG A 256 11.10 -0.91 -18.64
N ARG A 257 10.79 0.14 -19.40
CA ARG A 257 11.74 0.77 -20.34
C ARG A 257 12.89 1.44 -19.58
N MET A 258 12.60 2.16 -18.51
CA MET A 258 13.62 2.77 -17.62
C MET A 258 14.62 1.72 -17.12
N TRP A 259 14.10 0.58 -16.64
CA TRP A 259 14.94 -0.54 -16.21
C TRP A 259 15.82 -1.05 -17.35
N LEU A 260 15.24 -1.35 -18.51
CA LEU A 260 15.96 -1.83 -19.69
C LEU A 260 17.02 -0.84 -20.18
N MET A 261 16.74 0.46 -20.16
CA MET A 261 17.71 1.49 -20.54
C MET A 261 18.88 1.56 -19.55
N THR A 262 18.63 1.30 -18.27
CA THR A 262 19.65 1.38 -17.22
C THR A 262 20.54 0.13 -17.17
N PHE A 263 19.94 -1.06 -17.26
CA PHE A 263 20.64 -2.33 -17.04
C PHE A 263 20.84 -3.15 -18.31
N GLY A 264 20.19 -2.79 -19.43
CA GLY A 264 20.31 -3.49 -20.72
C GLY A 264 19.48 -4.77 -20.83
N ARG A 265 18.95 -5.30 -19.73
CA ARG A 265 18.18 -6.55 -19.70
C ARG A 265 17.17 -6.59 -18.54
N LEU A 266 16.28 -7.58 -18.57
CA LEU A 266 15.34 -7.85 -17.47
C LEU A 266 15.82 -9.06 -16.65
N PRO A 267 15.86 -8.98 -15.32
CA PRO A 267 16.23 -10.10 -14.47
C PRO A 267 15.26 -11.27 -14.66
N PRO A 268 15.74 -12.50 -14.88
CA PRO A 268 14.89 -13.67 -15.03
C PRO A 268 14.15 -13.97 -13.72
N ALA A 269 12.84 -14.25 -13.78
CA ALA A 269 12.13 -14.67 -12.59
C ALA A 269 12.68 -15.99 -12.04
N SER A 270 12.91 -16.02 -10.72
CA SER A 270 13.25 -17.28 -10.07
C SER A 270 12.08 -18.26 -10.23
N GLY A 271 12.39 -19.55 -10.43
CA GLY A 271 11.35 -20.58 -10.53
C GLY A 271 10.45 -20.69 -9.28
N LEU A 272 10.87 -20.09 -8.15
CA LEU A 272 10.06 -19.94 -6.95
C LEU A 272 9.08 -18.78 -7.05
N ALA A 273 9.51 -17.61 -7.53
CA ALA A 273 8.63 -16.46 -7.73
C ALA A 273 7.45 -16.80 -8.66
N LEU A 274 7.72 -17.58 -9.71
CA LEU A 274 6.70 -18.07 -10.64
C LEU A 274 5.67 -19.02 -9.99
N LYS A 275 6.03 -19.74 -8.93
CA LYS A 275 5.11 -20.66 -8.22
C LYS A 275 4.17 -19.95 -7.26
N HIS A 276 4.62 -18.82 -6.70
CA HIS A 276 3.87 -18.04 -5.71
C HIS A 276 3.09 -16.88 -6.31
N MET A 277 3.28 -16.64 -7.61
CA MET A 277 2.45 -15.69 -8.36
C MET A 277 0.98 -16.04 -8.17
N PRO A 278 0.14 -15.09 -7.71
CA PRO A 278 -1.29 -15.29 -7.65
C PRO A 278 -1.72 -15.59 -9.09
N ARG A 279 -2.15 -16.84 -9.32
CA ARG A 279 -2.65 -17.25 -10.63
C ARG A 279 -3.72 -16.22 -10.99
N PRO A 280 -3.60 -15.49 -12.11
CA PRO A 280 -4.67 -14.59 -12.52
C PRO A 280 -5.90 -15.45 -12.55
N ASP A 281 -6.92 -15.07 -11.74
CA ASP A 281 -8.11 -15.88 -11.55
C ASP A 281 -8.52 -16.41 -12.90
N ILE A 282 -8.31 -17.71 -13.11
CA ILE A 282 -8.79 -18.39 -14.30
C ILE A 282 -10.28 -18.27 -14.09
N GLN A 283 -10.89 -17.23 -14.67
CA GLN A 283 -12.33 -17.07 -14.72
C GLN A 283 -12.81 -18.46 -15.11
N PRO A 284 -13.65 -19.12 -14.29
CA PRO A 284 -14.05 -20.48 -14.56
C PRO A 284 -14.59 -20.43 -15.98
N VAL A 285 -13.84 -21.04 -16.91
CA VAL A 285 -14.26 -21.17 -18.30
C VAL A 285 -15.65 -21.75 -18.14
N ARG A 286 -16.67 -20.94 -18.44
CA ARG A 286 -18.05 -21.37 -18.34
C ARG A 286 -18.11 -22.56 -19.28
N SER A 287 -17.99 -23.74 -18.69
CA SER A 287 -18.12 -24.96 -19.43
C SER A 287 -19.53 -24.85 -19.97
N ASN A 288 -19.65 -24.75 -21.29
CA ASN A 288 -20.89 -24.97 -22.00
C ASN A 288 -21.29 -26.42 -21.73
N GLY A 289 -21.72 -26.69 -20.51
CA GLY A 289 -22.31 -27.93 -20.08
C GLY A 289 -23.66 -28.05 -20.77
N PRO A 290 -24.03 -29.26 -21.22
CA PRO A 290 -25.27 -29.48 -21.96
C PRO A 290 -26.47 -29.04 -21.12
N SER A 291 -27.40 -28.32 -21.76
CA SER A 291 -28.64 -27.81 -21.18
C SER A 291 -29.34 -28.88 -20.35
N ARG A 292 -29.34 -28.73 -19.02
CA ARG A 292 -30.17 -29.55 -18.14
C ARG A 292 -31.63 -29.25 -18.44
N MET A 293 -32.35 -30.23 -18.99
CA MET A 293 -33.79 -30.15 -19.20
C MET A 293 -34.50 -29.96 -17.85
N LEU A 294 -35.25 -28.87 -17.73
CA LEU A 294 -36.16 -28.61 -16.62
C LEU A 294 -37.27 -29.66 -16.63
N VAL A 295 -37.30 -30.51 -15.60
CA VAL A 295 -38.44 -31.41 -15.33
C VAL A 295 -39.52 -30.57 -14.63
N PRO A 296 -40.76 -30.51 -15.13
CA PRO A 296 -41.82 -29.75 -14.48
C PRO A 296 -42.21 -30.43 -13.16
N LEU A 297 -42.40 -29.62 -12.10
CA LEU A 297 -42.92 -30.11 -10.83
C LEU A 297 -44.35 -30.63 -10.96
N PRO A 298 -44.71 -31.71 -10.25
CA PRO A 298 -46.07 -32.23 -10.22
C PRO A 298 -47.00 -31.23 -9.53
N ARG A 299 -48.14 -30.93 -10.17
CA ARG A 299 -49.21 -30.12 -9.59
C ARG A 299 -49.91 -30.93 -8.50
N ALA A 300 -50.01 -30.36 -7.30
CA ALA A 300 -50.91 -30.80 -6.25
C ALA A 300 -52.33 -30.28 -6.52
#